data_AF-A0A6N4WBR6-F1
#
_entry.id   AF-A0A6N4WBR6-F1
#
_cell.length_a   1.000
_cell.length_b   1.000
_cell.length_c   1.000
_cell.angle_alpha   90.00
_cell.angle_beta   90.00
_cell.angle_gamma   90.00
#
_symmetry.space_group_name_H-M   'P 1'
#
loop_
_entity.id
_entity.type
_entity.pdbx_description
1 polymer ?
#
loop_
_entity_poly.entity_id
_entity_poly.type
_entity_poly.pdbx_seq_one_letter_code
_entity_poly.pdbx_strand_id
1 'polypeptide(L)'
;MAFGPGATATSAGIFGLAFAIGAGSTATGGNTPNDVFNTAVAIGDGSVADAEHGVGNIATASGGSQSYAYFGNFNIAMGRGPSNKVNAYNGNFNIAMAMGRNNYATAGSEQGIGNFNVATALGEQNTASAINGDFNRATAVGRNNGAFAGTGNRNRVMVFGKNNNSVATFGDGNQTVVLGEGNVANAGGGNRNRAIVFGGDNTVRVGDPTNPTGTSDHNSATVLGKSNTVTAGPGSRNHIRISGSGITASKP
;
A
#
# COMPACT_ATOMS: atom_id res chain seq x y z
N MET A 1 -26.13 -10.42 10.50
CA MET A 1 -26.95 -9.69 11.49
C MET A 1 -26.69 -8.20 11.36
N ALA A 2 -27.73 -7.37 11.48
CA ALA A 2 -27.62 -5.92 11.39
C ALA A 2 -28.29 -5.25 12.61
N PHE A 3 -27.61 -4.28 13.21
CA PHE A 3 -28.07 -3.52 14.38
C PHE A 3 -27.89 -2.02 14.16
N GLY A 4 -28.98 -1.27 14.15
CA GLY A 4 -28.99 0.19 13.99
C GLY A 4 -29.87 0.66 12.83
N PRO A 5 -30.33 1.92 12.83
CA PRO A 5 -31.14 2.47 11.74
C PRO A 5 -30.40 2.40 10.39
N GLY A 6 -31.01 1.79 9.38
CA GLY A 6 -30.43 1.66 8.04
C GLY A 6 -29.21 0.73 7.94
N ALA A 7 -28.89 -0.02 9.00
CA ALA A 7 -27.82 -1.01 8.93
C ALA A 7 -28.19 -2.18 8.01
N THR A 8 -27.24 -2.67 7.21
CA THR A 8 -27.45 -3.82 6.31
C THR A 8 -26.36 -4.88 6.52
N ALA A 9 -26.78 -6.14 6.56
CA ALA A 9 -25.86 -7.27 6.64
C ALA A 9 -26.37 -8.40 5.75
N THR A 10 -25.61 -8.69 4.70
CA THR A 10 -25.96 -9.71 3.69
C THR A 10 -24.85 -10.73 3.58
N SER A 11 -25.21 -11.99 3.46
CA SER A 11 -24.25 -13.06 3.18
C SER A 11 -24.86 -14.01 2.17
N ALA A 12 -24.09 -14.30 1.12
CA ALA A 12 -24.42 -15.29 0.10
C ALA A 12 -23.35 -16.38 0.08
N GLY A 13 -23.62 -17.45 -0.68
CA GLY A 13 -22.71 -18.58 -0.81
C GLY A 13 -22.76 -19.52 0.41
N ILE A 14 -21.65 -20.20 0.66
CA ILE A 14 -21.55 -21.27 1.66
C ILE A 14 -20.72 -20.79 2.85
N PHE A 15 -21.28 -20.82 4.06
CA PHE A 15 -20.61 -20.45 5.31
C PHE A 15 -20.07 -19.00 5.37
N GLY A 16 -20.66 -18.08 4.60
CA GLY A 16 -20.35 -16.66 4.73
C GLY A 16 -20.88 -16.07 6.05
N LEU A 17 -20.22 -14.99 6.50
CA LEU A 17 -20.57 -14.27 7.73
C LEU A 17 -20.65 -12.76 7.44
N ALA A 18 -21.75 -12.13 7.85
CA ALA A 18 -21.92 -10.69 7.74
C ALA A 18 -22.50 -10.09 9.02
N PHE A 19 -21.83 -9.09 9.57
CA PHE A 19 -22.21 -8.42 10.81
C PHE A 19 -22.06 -6.90 10.68
N ALA A 20 -23.16 -6.17 10.88
CA ALA A 20 -23.20 -4.73 10.81
C ALA A 20 -23.78 -4.15 12.12
N ILE A 21 -23.03 -3.26 12.77
CA ILE A 21 -23.49 -2.47 13.93
C ILE A 21 -23.25 -0.99 13.64
N GLY A 22 -24.28 -0.16 13.81
CA GLY A 22 -24.19 1.29 13.67
C GLY A 22 -25.22 1.83 12.68
N ALA A 23 -25.54 3.12 12.78
CA ALA A 23 -26.43 3.76 11.82
C ALA A 23 -25.78 3.75 10.42
N GLY A 24 -26.50 3.22 9.42
CA GLY A 24 -26.00 3.12 8.04
C GLY A 24 -24.76 2.24 7.85
N SER A 25 -24.42 1.36 8.79
CA SER A 25 -23.32 0.41 8.62
C SER A 25 -23.71 -0.71 7.65
N THR A 26 -22.78 -1.14 6.79
CA THR A 26 -23.01 -2.17 5.75
C THR A 26 -21.97 -3.28 5.85
N ALA A 27 -22.41 -4.53 5.90
CA ALA A 27 -21.54 -5.70 5.84
C ALA A 27 -22.01 -6.71 4.79
N THR A 28 -21.15 -7.07 3.83
CA THR A 28 -21.41 -8.07 2.80
C THR A 28 -20.41 -9.22 2.89
N GLY A 29 -20.84 -10.38 3.35
CA GLY A 29 -20.02 -11.60 3.46
C GLY A 29 -20.41 -12.60 2.38
N GLY A 30 -19.89 -12.42 1.18
CA GLY A 30 -20.27 -13.14 -0.04
C GLY A 30 -21.46 -12.50 -0.76
N ASN A 31 -21.43 -12.57 -2.08
CA ASN A 31 -22.40 -11.99 -3.02
C ASN A 31 -22.89 -13.03 -4.06
N THR A 32 -22.11 -14.08 -4.34
CA THR A 32 -22.49 -15.12 -5.32
C THR A 32 -22.69 -16.50 -4.67
N PRO A 33 -23.42 -17.44 -5.30
CA PRO A 33 -23.55 -18.81 -4.78
C PRO A 33 -22.22 -19.58 -4.64
N ASN A 34 -21.18 -19.14 -5.35
CA ASN A 34 -19.85 -19.78 -5.34
C ASN A 34 -18.91 -19.19 -4.27
N ASP A 35 -19.34 -18.15 -3.56
CA ASP A 35 -18.56 -17.58 -2.48
C ASP A 35 -18.54 -18.52 -1.28
N VAL A 36 -17.38 -18.67 -0.63
CA VAL A 36 -17.22 -19.61 0.49
C VAL A 36 -16.43 -18.96 1.63
N PHE A 37 -16.90 -19.08 2.87
CA PHE A 37 -16.21 -18.60 4.09
C PHE A 37 -15.88 -17.09 4.13
N ASN A 38 -16.48 -16.27 3.26
CA ASN A 38 -16.22 -14.83 3.27
C ASN A 38 -16.80 -14.18 4.53
N THR A 39 -16.03 -13.33 5.18
CA THR A 39 -16.40 -12.70 6.46
C THR A 39 -16.33 -11.17 6.36
N ALA A 40 -17.46 -10.51 6.60
CA ALA A 40 -17.55 -9.06 6.67
C ALA A 40 -18.07 -8.58 8.03
N VAL A 41 -17.34 -7.65 8.64
CA VAL A 41 -17.69 -7.05 9.94
C VAL A 41 -17.56 -5.54 9.86
N ALA A 42 -18.68 -4.82 9.96
CA ALA A 42 -18.76 -3.37 9.98
C ALA A 42 -19.28 -2.87 11.34
N ILE A 43 -18.51 -2.02 12.02
CA ILE A 43 -18.84 -1.54 13.38
C ILE A 43 -18.73 0.00 13.47
N GLY A 44 -19.78 0.66 13.95
CA GLY A 44 -19.89 2.11 14.02
C GLY A 44 -20.51 2.71 12.76
N ASP A 45 -21.02 3.93 12.92
CA ASP A 45 -21.84 4.59 11.91
C ASP A 45 -21.11 4.79 10.58
N GLY A 46 -21.80 4.47 9.49
CA GLY A 46 -21.28 4.58 8.13
C GLY A 46 -20.10 3.65 7.80
N SER A 47 -19.75 2.69 8.67
CA SER A 47 -18.73 1.68 8.36
C SER A 47 -19.21 0.73 7.26
N VAL A 48 -18.34 0.40 6.32
CA VAL A 48 -18.63 -0.51 5.21
C VAL A 48 -17.57 -1.61 5.16
N ALA A 49 -17.98 -2.87 5.27
CA ALA A 49 -17.13 -4.03 5.10
C ALA A 49 -17.69 -4.93 3.99
N ASP A 50 -16.89 -5.22 2.98
CA ASP A 50 -17.29 -6.04 1.85
C ASP A 50 -16.25 -7.13 1.59
N ALA A 51 -16.64 -8.38 1.76
CA ALA A 51 -15.82 -9.56 1.53
C ALA A 51 -16.56 -10.47 0.54
N GLU A 52 -16.17 -10.48 -0.73
CA GLU A 52 -16.94 -11.14 -1.78
C GLU A 52 -16.05 -11.75 -2.88
N HIS A 53 -16.67 -12.45 -3.84
CA HIS A 53 -16.03 -12.96 -5.06
C HIS A 53 -14.79 -13.83 -4.82
N GLY A 54 -15.01 -14.95 -4.11
CA GLY A 54 -14.00 -15.98 -3.88
C GLY A 54 -14.14 -16.67 -2.52
N VAL A 55 -13.02 -17.18 -2.01
CA VAL A 55 -12.97 -17.99 -0.80
C VAL A 55 -12.20 -17.31 0.32
N GLY A 56 -12.80 -17.25 1.51
CA GLY A 56 -12.12 -16.86 2.75
C GLY A 56 -11.64 -15.42 2.79
N ASN A 57 -12.23 -14.52 2.00
CA ASN A 57 -11.95 -13.09 2.08
C ASN A 57 -12.47 -12.53 3.40
N ILE A 58 -11.74 -11.59 3.99
CA ILE A 58 -12.07 -10.97 5.28
C ILE A 58 -12.04 -9.46 5.14
N ALA A 59 -13.17 -8.81 5.38
CA ALA A 59 -13.28 -7.37 5.47
C ALA A 59 -13.73 -6.95 6.87
N THR A 60 -12.97 -6.07 7.49
CA THR A 60 -13.32 -5.46 8.78
C THR A 60 -13.25 -3.96 8.66
N ALA A 61 -14.32 -3.27 9.06
CA ALA A 61 -14.41 -1.82 9.02
C ALA A 61 -14.94 -1.32 10.35
N SER A 62 -14.32 -0.26 10.87
CA SER A 62 -14.78 0.36 12.10
C SER A 62 -14.62 1.87 12.12
N GLY A 63 -15.57 2.55 12.77
CA GLY A 63 -15.53 4.01 12.97
C GLY A 63 -15.64 4.83 11.68
N GLY A 64 -16.45 4.38 10.72
CA GLY A 64 -16.69 5.09 9.45
C GLY A 64 -15.64 4.82 8.37
N SER A 65 -14.94 3.68 8.44
CA SER A 65 -14.04 3.22 7.39
C SER A 65 -14.76 2.38 6.33
N GLN A 66 -14.16 2.26 5.16
CA GLN A 66 -14.60 1.37 4.08
C GLN A 66 -13.50 0.34 3.78
N SER A 67 -13.82 -0.94 3.92
CA SER A 67 -12.91 -2.05 3.73
C SER A 67 -13.47 -3.04 2.72
N TYR A 68 -12.69 -3.33 1.68
CA TYR A 68 -13.09 -4.17 0.56
C TYR A 68 -12.05 -5.27 0.33
N ALA A 69 -12.46 -6.52 0.51
CA ALA A 69 -11.68 -7.73 0.26
C ALA A 69 -12.40 -8.56 -0.81
N TYR A 70 -12.06 -8.38 -2.09
CA TYR A 70 -12.83 -8.99 -3.18
C TYR A 70 -11.96 -9.57 -4.30
N PHE A 71 -12.57 -10.33 -5.21
CA PHE A 71 -11.95 -10.90 -6.41
C PHE A 71 -10.67 -11.70 -6.12
N GLY A 72 -10.83 -12.93 -5.64
CA GLY A 72 -9.74 -13.85 -5.31
C GLY A 72 -9.93 -14.46 -3.94
N ASN A 73 -8.88 -15.07 -3.37
CA ASN A 73 -9.02 -15.86 -2.15
C ASN A 73 -8.14 -15.33 -1.01
N PHE A 74 -8.68 -15.41 0.21
CA PHE A 74 -7.96 -15.07 1.44
C PHE A 74 -7.42 -13.64 1.46
N ASN A 75 -8.06 -12.73 0.74
CA ASN A 75 -7.74 -11.31 0.80
C ASN A 75 -8.27 -10.72 2.10
N ILE A 76 -7.53 -9.80 2.69
CA ILE A 76 -7.83 -9.22 4.00
C ILE A 76 -7.78 -7.70 3.92
N ALA A 77 -8.91 -7.04 4.18
CA ALA A 77 -9.01 -5.58 4.27
C ALA A 77 -9.43 -5.18 5.70
N MET A 78 -8.62 -4.35 6.36
CA MET A 78 -8.90 -3.87 7.71
C MET A 78 -8.83 -2.35 7.80
N GLY A 79 -9.95 -1.73 8.16
CA GLY A 79 -10.12 -0.29 8.29
C GLY A 79 -10.53 0.07 9.71
N ARG A 80 -9.85 1.07 10.31
CA ARG A 80 -10.21 1.59 11.62
C ARG A 80 -10.08 3.10 11.70
N GLY A 81 -11.20 3.76 11.97
CA GLY A 81 -11.33 5.20 12.08
C GLY A 81 -11.94 5.83 10.82
N PRO A 82 -12.21 7.13 10.86
CA PRO A 82 -13.09 7.78 9.89
C PRO A 82 -12.45 7.91 8.51
N SER A 83 -13.26 7.67 7.48
CA SER A 83 -12.93 7.96 6.07
C SER A 83 -11.71 7.22 5.54
N ASN A 84 -11.29 6.12 6.18
CA ASN A 84 -10.28 5.26 5.59
C ASN A 84 -10.89 4.45 4.44
N LYS A 85 -10.14 4.26 3.35
CA LYS A 85 -10.50 3.37 2.25
C LYS A 85 -9.44 2.30 2.09
N VAL A 86 -9.85 1.03 2.19
CA VAL A 86 -8.97 -0.12 2.30
C VAL A 86 -9.39 -1.16 1.27
N ASN A 87 -8.51 -1.49 0.32
CA ASN A 87 -8.83 -2.42 -0.75
C ASN A 87 -7.76 -3.53 -0.81
N ALA A 88 -8.16 -4.77 -0.56
CA ALA A 88 -7.36 -5.97 -0.82
C ALA A 88 -8.05 -6.76 -1.93
N TYR A 89 -7.54 -6.69 -3.16
CA TYR A 89 -8.30 -7.23 -4.29
C TYR A 89 -7.45 -7.85 -5.40
N ASN A 90 -8.07 -8.67 -6.25
CA ASN A 90 -7.46 -9.33 -7.40
C ASN A 90 -6.22 -10.17 -7.04
N GLY A 91 -6.41 -11.49 -7.04
CA GLY A 91 -5.38 -12.45 -6.63
C GLY A 91 -5.60 -12.92 -5.20
N ASN A 92 -4.60 -13.57 -4.61
CA ASN A 92 -4.75 -14.26 -3.33
C ASN A 92 -3.86 -13.69 -2.24
N PHE A 93 -4.32 -13.79 -0.99
CA PHE A 93 -3.55 -13.44 0.21
C PHE A 93 -3.06 -11.99 0.25
N ASN A 94 -3.76 -11.06 -0.42
CA ASN A 94 -3.44 -9.65 -0.31
C ASN A 94 -3.94 -9.08 1.01
N ILE A 95 -3.15 -8.22 1.65
CA ILE A 95 -3.49 -7.62 2.94
C ILE A 95 -3.40 -6.10 2.84
N ALA A 96 -4.52 -5.42 3.01
CA ALA A 96 -4.59 -3.98 3.10
C ALA A 96 -5.07 -3.57 4.50
N MET A 97 -4.36 -2.63 5.12
CA MET A 97 -4.68 -2.13 6.46
C MET A 97 -4.59 -0.62 6.50
N ALA A 98 -5.61 0.05 7.03
CA ALA A 98 -5.60 1.47 7.30
C ALA A 98 -6.15 1.79 8.69
N MET A 99 -5.39 2.58 9.47
CA MET A 99 -5.80 3.02 10.81
C MET A 99 -5.56 4.51 11.00
N GLY A 100 -6.57 5.21 11.54
CA GLY A 100 -6.55 6.65 11.77
C GLY A 100 -7.61 7.36 10.93
N ARG A 101 -7.29 8.46 10.26
CA ARG A 101 -8.25 9.25 9.48
C ARG A 101 -7.81 9.44 8.04
N ASN A 102 -8.74 9.24 7.11
CA ASN A 102 -8.56 9.56 5.70
C ASN A 102 -7.32 8.89 5.07
N ASN A 103 -7.01 7.66 5.47
CA ASN A 103 -5.92 6.90 4.86
C ASN A 103 -6.44 6.02 3.72
N TYR A 104 -5.59 5.78 2.73
CA TYR A 104 -5.82 4.89 1.61
C TYR A 104 -4.80 3.75 1.64
N ALA A 105 -5.27 2.50 1.74
CA ALA A 105 -4.42 1.32 1.68
C ALA A 105 -4.92 0.37 0.61
N THR A 106 -4.07 0.03 -0.35
CA THR A 106 -4.43 -0.85 -1.47
C THR A 106 -3.39 -1.93 -1.69
N ALA A 107 -3.79 -3.20 -1.64
CA ALA A 107 -2.96 -4.36 -1.93
C ALA A 107 -3.63 -5.22 -2.99
N GLY A 108 -2.90 -5.63 -4.04
CA GLY A 108 -3.52 -6.43 -5.10
C GLY A 108 -2.95 -6.22 -6.49
N SER A 109 -3.84 -6.22 -7.49
CA SER A 109 -3.47 -5.84 -8.85
C SER A 109 -4.62 -5.15 -9.57
N GLU A 110 -4.35 -4.05 -10.25
CA GLU A 110 -5.30 -3.42 -11.18
C GLU A 110 -5.40 -4.21 -12.50
N GLN A 111 -4.32 -4.92 -12.86
CA GLN A 111 -4.20 -5.67 -14.11
C GLN A 111 -3.64 -7.07 -13.83
N GLY A 112 -4.45 -8.10 -14.04
CA GLY A 112 -4.04 -9.50 -13.85
C GLY A 112 -4.02 -9.96 -12.39
N ILE A 113 -3.13 -10.91 -12.07
CA ILE A 113 -3.04 -11.55 -10.75
C ILE A 113 -1.90 -10.89 -9.97
N GLY A 114 -2.17 -10.39 -8.76
CA GLY A 114 -1.14 -9.97 -7.80
C GLY A 114 -1.41 -10.62 -6.44
N ASN A 115 -0.49 -11.45 -5.97
CA ASN A 115 -0.65 -12.23 -4.75
C ASN A 115 0.28 -11.73 -3.65
N PHE A 116 -0.12 -11.98 -2.40
CA PHE A 116 0.72 -11.73 -1.21
C PHE A 116 1.19 -10.27 -1.07
N ASN A 117 0.49 -9.32 -1.67
CA ASN A 117 0.82 -7.91 -1.53
C ASN A 117 0.37 -7.39 -0.17
N VAL A 118 1.14 -6.48 0.43
CA VAL A 118 0.82 -5.90 1.74
C VAL A 118 0.90 -4.39 1.69
N ALA A 119 -0.22 -3.72 1.95
CA ALA A 119 -0.31 -2.27 2.07
C ALA A 119 -0.75 -1.86 3.48
N THR A 120 -0.04 -0.91 4.09
CA THR A 120 -0.31 -0.45 5.45
C THR A 120 -0.21 1.07 5.53
N ALA A 121 -1.31 1.74 5.89
CA ALA A 121 -1.37 3.20 6.01
C ALA A 121 -1.84 3.59 7.43
N LEU A 122 -0.99 4.24 8.23
CA LEU A 122 -1.25 4.54 9.63
C LEU A 122 -1.09 6.04 9.92
N GLY A 123 -2.11 6.66 10.53
CA GLY A 123 -2.11 8.07 10.91
C GLY A 123 -3.17 8.88 10.15
N GLU A 124 -2.76 9.94 9.47
CA GLU A 124 -3.69 10.82 8.74
C GLU A 124 -3.27 11.03 7.28
N GLN A 125 -4.22 10.92 6.34
CA GLN A 125 -3.98 11.28 4.93
C GLN A 125 -2.85 10.49 4.27
N ASN A 126 -2.53 9.28 4.73
CA ASN A 126 -1.49 8.47 4.11
C ASN A 126 -2.05 7.60 2.98
N THR A 127 -1.24 7.39 1.95
CA THR A 127 -1.51 6.47 0.85
C THR A 127 -0.44 5.39 0.81
N ALA A 128 -0.83 4.13 0.97
CA ALA A 128 0.03 2.96 0.77
C ALA A 128 -0.54 2.08 -0.34
N SER A 129 0.22 1.85 -1.41
CA SER A 129 -0.19 1.03 -2.55
C SER A 129 0.85 -0.05 -2.83
N ALA A 130 0.46 -1.31 -2.71
CA ALA A 130 1.24 -2.49 -3.03
C ALA A 130 0.54 -3.26 -4.16
N ILE A 131 0.83 -2.93 -5.42
CA ILE A 131 0.02 -3.39 -6.55
C ILE A 131 0.83 -3.91 -7.74
N ASN A 132 0.17 -4.63 -8.65
CA ASN A 132 0.70 -4.99 -9.98
C ASN A 132 1.99 -5.83 -9.90
N GLY A 133 1.84 -7.06 -9.40
CA GLY A 133 2.89 -8.05 -9.18
C GLY A 133 2.67 -8.81 -7.87
N ASP A 134 3.61 -9.67 -7.51
CA ASP A 134 3.54 -10.47 -6.29
C ASP A 134 4.48 -9.95 -5.20
N PHE A 135 4.10 -10.14 -3.93
CA PHE A 135 4.91 -9.87 -2.74
C PHE A 135 5.38 -8.41 -2.59
N ASN A 136 4.71 -7.45 -3.22
CA ASN A 136 5.00 -6.04 -3.01
C ASN A 136 4.56 -5.60 -1.62
N ARG A 137 5.31 -4.68 -1.01
CA ARG A 137 5.01 -4.16 0.33
C ARG A 137 5.14 -2.65 0.40
N ALA A 138 4.05 -1.97 0.74
CA ALA A 138 4.01 -0.54 0.94
C ALA A 138 3.58 -0.21 2.37
N THR A 139 4.33 0.65 3.04
CA THR A 139 4.02 1.12 4.40
C THR A 139 4.20 2.62 4.49
N ALA A 140 3.15 3.33 4.90
CA ALA A 140 3.14 4.77 5.13
C ALA A 140 2.62 5.06 6.54
N VAL A 141 3.43 5.74 7.35
CA VAL A 141 3.11 6.07 8.75
C VAL A 141 3.35 7.54 9.02
N GLY A 142 2.36 8.22 9.61
CA GLY A 142 2.44 9.62 10.00
C GLY A 142 1.36 10.46 9.33
N ARG A 143 1.74 11.53 8.61
CA ARG A 143 0.77 12.41 7.96
C ARG A 143 1.10 12.72 6.51
N ASN A 144 0.12 12.55 5.61
CA ASN A 144 0.24 12.95 4.21
C ASN A 144 1.46 12.32 3.51
N ASN A 145 1.69 11.02 3.71
CA ASN A 145 2.77 10.29 3.04
C ASN A 145 2.23 9.43 1.90
N GLY A 146 2.97 9.34 0.80
CA GLY A 146 2.77 8.40 -0.29
C GLY A 146 3.82 7.29 -0.28
N ALA A 147 3.39 6.03 -0.25
CA ALA A 147 4.23 4.84 -0.39
C ALA A 147 3.69 3.96 -1.53
N PHE A 148 4.44 3.80 -2.61
CA PHE A 148 4.04 3.00 -3.76
C PHE A 148 5.08 1.89 -4.05
N ALA A 149 4.68 0.63 -3.91
CA ALA A 149 5.46 -0.53 -4.30
C ALA A 149 4.69 -1.30 -5.38
N GLY A 150 5.21 -1.39 -6.60
CA GLY A 150 4.47 -2.11 -7.65
C GLY A 150 5.10 -2.16 -9.02
N THR A 151 4.40 -2.73 -10.00
CA THR A 151 4.89 -2.96 -11.37
C THR A 151 6.19 -3.78 -11.37
N GLY A 152 6.05 -5.03 -10.94
CA GLY A 152 7.14 -5.97 -10.65
C GLY A 152 6.91 -6.65 -9.31
N ASN A 153 7.84 -7.52 -8.90
CA ASN A 153 7.69 -8.37 -7.73
C ASN A 153 8.61 -7.93 -6.59
N ARG A 154 8.18 -8.16 -5.34
CA ARG A 154 8.99 -7.98 -4.12
C ARG A 154 9.52 -6.55 -3.94
N ASN A 155 8.87 -5.55 -4.54
CA ASN A 155 9.20 -4.15 -4.32
C ASN A 155 8.76 -3.74 -2.91
N ARG A 156 9.55 -2.89 -2.24
CA ARG A 156 9.29 -2.51 -0.86
C ARG A 156 9.45 -1.02 -0.64
N VAL A 157 8.43 -0.39 -0.08
CA VAL A 157 8.46 1.02 0.32
C VAL A 157 8.09 1.15 1.78
N MET A 158 8.91 1.88 2.54
CA MET A 158 8.64 2.23 3.94
C MET A 158 8.83 3.73 4.13
N VAL A 159 7.78 4.41 4.57
CA VAL A 159 7.76 5.86 4.75
C VAL A 159 7.25 6.20 6.14
N PHE A 160 8.03 7.00 6.86
CA PHE A 160 7.72 7.47 8.21
C PHE A 160 7.91 8.99 8.29
N GLY A 161 6.90 9.70 8.79
CA GLY A 161 6.98 11.15 9.03
C GLY A 161 5.87 11.91 8.33
N LYS A 162 6.20 12.96 7.58
CA LYS A 162 5.21 13.87 7.00
C LYS A 162 5.52 14.31 5.58
N ASN A 163 4.52 14.42 4.71
CA ASN A 163 4.67 14.99 3.37
C ASN A 163 5.75 14.31 2.51
N ASN A 164 6.00 13.01 2.70
CA ASN A 164 6.98 12.28 1.89
C ASN A 164 6.29 11.55 0.74
N ASN A 165 6.98 11.41 -0.40
CA ASN A 165 6.54 10.59 -1.52
C ASN A 165 7.62 9.59 -1.92
N SER A 166 7.32 8.30 -1.84
CA SER A 166 8.30 7.24 -2.05
C SER A 166 7.77 6.15 -2.97
N VAL A 167 8.59 5.74 -3.94
CA VAL A 167 8.19 4.85 -5.03
C VAL A 167 9.27 3.78 -5.26
N ALA A 168 8.89 2.51 -5.21
CA ALA A 168 9.70 1.39 -5.66
C ALA A 168 8.94 0.63 -6.77
N THR A 169 9.45 0.69 -8.00
CA THR A 169 8.68 0.18 -9.15
C THR A 169 9.55 -0.24 -10.33
N PHE A 170 8.91 -0.73 -11.40
CA PHE A 170 9.51 -1.08 -12.69
C PHE A 170 10.73 -1.99 -12.56
N GLY A 171 10.46 -3.24 -12.19
CA GLY A 171 11.46 -4.29 -11.93
C GLY A 171 11.24 -4.94 -10.57
N ASP A 172 12.13 -5.87 -10.22
CA ASP A 172 11.99 -6.72 -9.05
C ASP A 172 12.91 -6.31 -7.90
N GLY A 173 12.37 -6.35 -6.68
CA GLY A 173 13.15 -6.20 -5.46
C GLY A 173 13.69 -4.79 -5.21
N ASN A 174 13.12 -3.76 -5.83
CA ASN A 174 13.47 -2.37 -5.58
C ASN A 174 12.96 -1.92 -4.20
N GLN A 175 13.71 -1.05 -3.54
CA GLN A 175 13.46 -0.69 -2.15
C GLN A 175 13.65 0.80 -1.89
N THR A 176 12.71 1.40 -1.17
CA THR A 176 12.87 2.75 -0.60
C THR A 176 12.57 2.74 0.89
N VAL A 177 13.38 3.48 1.65
CA VAL A 177 13.15 3.77 3.08
C VAL A 177 13.30 5.26 3.28
N VAL A 178 12.24 5.91 3.77
CA VAL A 178 12.20 7.36 4.00
C VAL A 178 11.77 7.63 5.43
N LEU A 179 12.56 8.42 6.14
CA LEU A 179 12.24 8.95 7.47
C LEU A 179 12.47 10.46 7.50
N GLY A 180 11.40 11.22 7.75
CA GLY A 180 11.46 12.66 7.96
C GLY A 180 10.33 13.43 7.29
N GLU A 181 10.64 14.60 6.70
CA GLU A 181 9.63 15.50 6.12
C GLU A 181 9.97 15.92 4.68
N GLY A 182 8.98 15.95 3.79
CA GLY A 182 9.14 16.58 2.47
C GLY A 182 10.04 15.84 1.48
N ASN A 183 10.39 14.57 1.73
CA ASN A 183 11.32 13.85 0.87
C ASN A 183 10.61 13.20 -0.34
N VAL A 184 11.31 13.16 -1.47
CA VAL A 184 10.95 12.39 -2.66
C VAL A 184 12.00 11.32 -2.91
N ALA A 185 11.62 10.05 -2.88
CA ALA A 185 12.53 8.92 -3.13
C ALA A 185 11.98 7.97 -4.18
N ASN A 186 12.76 7.69 -5.22
CA ASN A 186 12.41 6.76 -6.28
C ASN A 186 13.52 5.72 -6.44
N ALA A 187 13.16 4.43 -6.33
CA ALA A 187 14.02 3.32 -6.74
C ALA A 187 13.29 2.50 -7.80
N GLY A 188 13.77 2.50 -9.04
CA GLY A 188 13.10 1.76 -10.09
C GLY A 188 13.81 1.79 -11.43
N GLY A 189 13.21 1.07 -12.39
CA GLY A 189 13.79 0.91 -13.72
C GLY A 189 15.03 0.03 -13.68
N GLY A 190 14.80 -1.27 -13.50
CA GLY A 190 15.81 -2.27 -13.17
C GLY A 190 15.51 -2.96 -11.84
N ASN A 191 16.41 -3.83 -11.39
CA ASN A 191 16.20 -4.71 -10.26
C ASN A 191 17.10 -4.34 -9.07
N ARG A 192 16.59 -4.57 -7.85
CA ARG A 192 17.36 -4.47 -6.60
C ARG A 192 17.99 -3.09 -6.36
N ASN A 193 17.36 -2.04 -6.86
CA ASN A 193 17.72 -0.65 -6.59
C ASN A 193 17.28 -0.24 -5.20
N ARG A 194 18.08 0.55 -4.49
CA ARG A 194 17.83 0.91 -3.09
C ARG A 194 18.06 2.37 -2.76
N ALA A 195 17.02 3.09 -2.36
CA ALA A 195 17.11 4.43 -1.79
C ALA A 195 16.85 4.41 -0.28
N ILE A 196 17.72 5.07 0.50
CA ILE A 196 17.54 5.29 1.93
C ILE A 196 17.69 6.78 2.21
N VAL A 197 16.67 7.41 2.79
CA VAL A 197 16.60 8.85 3.00
C VAL A 197 16.22 9.16 4.43
N PHE A 198 17.06 9.95 5.10
CA PHE A 198 16.85 10.47 6.44
C PHE A 198 16.97 11.98 6.44
N GLY A 199 15.91 12.68 6.83
CA GLY A 199 15.92 14.15 7.00
C GLY A 199 14.82 14.86 6.23
N GLY A 200 15.13 16.01 5.63
CA GLY A 200 14.14 16.96 5.11
C GLY A 200 14.33 17.32 3.65
N ASP A 201 13.27 17.38 2.85
CA ASP A 201 13.29 18.00 1.52
C ASP A 201 14.34 17.43 0.54
N ASN A 202 14.67 16.14 0.66
CA ASN A 202 15.62 15.49 -0.24
C ASN A 202 14.92 14.92 -1.48
N THR A 203 15.57 14.97 -2.63
CA THR A 203 15.16 14.29 -3.86
C THR A 203 16.18 13.21 -4.22
N VAL A 204 15.75 11.96 -4.26
CA VAL A 204 16.63 10.81 -4.50
C VAL A 204 16.06 9.92 -5.60
N ARG A 205 16.87 9.64 -6.62
CA ARG A 205 16.53 8.76 -7.74
C ARG A 205 17.59 7.67 -7.88
N VAL A 206 17.16 6.41 -7.90
CA VAL A 206 18.02 5.24 -7.96
C VAL A 206 17.52 4.29 -9.06
N GLY A 207 18.40 3.89 -9.96
CA GLY A 207 18.06 3.15 -11.19
C GLY A 207 17.72 4.07 -12.35
N ASP A 208 17.04 3.54 -13.37
CA ASP A 208 16.56 4.31 -14.53
C ASP A 208 15.02 4.28 -14.67
N PRO A 209 14.30 5.14 -13.93
CA PRO A 209 12.84 5.16 -14.01
C PRO A 209 12.27 5.61 -15.36
N THR A 210 13.10 5.96 -16.36
CA THR A 210 12.64 6.19 -17.74
C THR A 210 12.68 4.92 -18.59
N ASN A 211 13.41 3.90 -18.14
CA ASN A 211 13.53 2.61 -18.80
C ASN A 211 12.99 1.50 -17.89
N PRO A 212 11.68 1.22 -17.93
CA PRO A 212 11.08 0.19 -17.08
C PRO A 212 11.53 -1.24 -17.40
N THR A 213 12.17 -1.44 -18.55
CA THR A 213 12.80 -2.70 -18.97
C THR A 213 14.31 -2.74 -18.72
N GLY A 214 14.86 -1.70 -18.10
CA GLY A 214 16.28 -1.40 -18.10
C GLY A 214 17.13 -2.32 -17.24
N THR A 215 18.41 -2.42 -17.60
CA THR A 215 19.48 -3.16 -16.89
C THR A 215 20.12 -2.33 -15.77
N SER A 216 19.41 -1.32 -15.23
CA SER A 216 19.96 -0.43 -14.21
C SER A 216 19.80 -1.06 -12.84
N ASP A 217 20.57 -2.13 -12.61
CA ASP A 217 20.43 -3.01 -11.46
C ASP A 217 21.40 -2.64 -10.31
N HIS A 218 21.00 -2.97 -9.09
CA HIS A 218 21.83 -2.88 -7.88
C HIS A 218 22.39 -1.48 -7.59
N ASN A 219 21.71 -0.42 -8.02
CA ASN A 219 22.09 0.92 -7.65
C ASN A 219 21.63 1.24 -6.23
N SER A 220 22.34 2.12 -5.53
CA SER A 220 21.93 2.57 -4.22
C SER A 220 22.34 4.00 -3.90
N ALA A 221 21.47 4.65 -3.11
CA ALA A 221 21.73 5.96 -2.54
C ALA A 221 21.35 5.94 -1.04
N THR A 222 22.25 6.46 -0.20
CA THR A 222 21.96 6.75 1.21
C THR A 222 22.14 8.24 1.45
N VAL A 223 21.09 8.91 1.90
CA VAL A 223 21.05 10.36 2.11
C VAL A 223 20.69 10.67 3.54
N LEU A 224 21.55 11.46 4.19
CA LEU A 224 21.30 12.03 5.52
C LEU A 224 21.37 13.57 5.44
N GLY A 225 20.32 14.25 5.87
CA GLY A 225 20.30 15.71 5.99
C GLY A 225 19.20 16.37 5.18
N LYS A 226 19.44 17.57 4.65
CA LYS A 226 18.36 18.40 4.10
C LYS A 226 18.62 18.93 2.70
N SER A 227 17.57 19.05 1.89
CA SER A 227 17.63 19.74 0.59
C SER A 227 18.70 19.18 -0.35
N ASN A 228 18.94 17.87 -0.32
CA ASN A 228 19.91 17.24 -1.20
C ASN A 228 19.24 16.68 -2.47
N THR A 229 19.99 16.60 -3.56
CA THR A 229 19.56 15.98 -4.83
C THR A 229 20.55 14.88 -5.21
N VAL A 230 20.07 13.62 -5.27
CA VAL A 230 20.92 12.46 -5.51
C VAL A 230 20.40 11.59 -6.63
N THR A 231 21.27 11.23 -7.58
CA THR A 231 20.96 10.32 -8.68
C THR A 231 22.01 9.21 -8.75
N ALA A 232 21.62 7.96 -8.50
CA ALA A 232 22.46 6.77 -8.70
C ALA A 232 21.83 5.91 -9.81
N GLY A 233 22.23 6.13 -11.06
CA GLY A 233 21.48 5.68 -12.24
C GLY A 233 21.59 6.70 -13.40
N PRO A 234 21.48 6.30 -14.68
CA PRO A 234 21.37 4.93 -15.22
C PRO A 234 22.59 4.04 -14.92
N GLY A 235 22.70 2.86 -15.54
CA GLY A 235 23.80 1.92 -15.28
C GLY A 235 23.61 1.05 -14.05
N SER A 236 24.55 0.16 -13.76
CA SER A 236 24.46 -0.82 -12.67
C SER A 236 25.49 -0.56 -11.58
N ARG A 237 25.17 -0.91 -10.33
CA ARG A 237 26.09 -0.84 -9.17
C ARG A 237 26.64 0.56 -8.88
N ASN A 238 25.83 1.58 -9.16
CA ASN A 238 26.12 2.94 -8.73
C ASN A 238 25.77 3.09 -7.25
N HIS A 239 26.70 3.62 -6.47
CA HIS A 239 26.58 3.74 -5.01
C HIS A 239 26.91 5.15 -4.59
N ILE A 240 25.96 5.84 -3.96
CA ILE A 240 26.13 7.18 -3.43
C ILE A 240 25.80 7.18 -1.93
N ARG A 241 26.64 7.84 -1.14
CA ARG A 241 26.36 8.15 0.26
C ARG A 241 26.65 9.63 0.48
N ILE A 242 25.66 10.35 1.00
CA ILE A 242 25.84 11.77 1.35
C ILE A 242 25.32 12.03 2.76
N SER A 243 25.98 12.97 3.43
CA SER A 243 25.58 13.52 4.71
C SER A 243 25.81 15.03 4.64
N GLY A 244 24.75 15.83 4.79
CA GLY A 244 24.86 17.28 4.73
C GLY A 244 23.60 17.96 4.19
N SER A 245 23.75 19.21 3.79
CA SER A 245 22.65 20.00 3.24
C SER A 245 23.02 20.65 1.92
N GLY A 246 22.08 20.68 0.97
CA GLY A 246 22.28 21.32 -0.33
C GLY A 246 23.25 20.60 -1.27
N ILE A 247 23.49 19.30 -1.07
CA ILE A 247 24.42 18.52 -1.87
C ILE A 247 23.72 18.01 -3.13
N THR A 248 24.33 18.23 -4.29
CA THR A 248 23.99 17.53 -5.53
C THR A 248 25.03 16.45 -5.82
N ALA A 249 24.61 15.19 -5.91
CA ALA A 249 25.48 14.06 -6.24
C ALA A 249 24.86 13.21 -7.34
N SER A 250 25.65 12.86 -8.35
CA SER A 250 25.20 12.00 -9.45
C SER A 250 26.25 10.97 -9.79
N LYS A 251 25.81 9.74 -10.04
CA LYS A 251 26.63 8.65 -10.55
C LYS A 251 25.81 7.87 -11.58
N PRO A 252 25.95 8.19 -12.87
CA PRO A 252 25.30 7.47 -13.97
C PRO A 252 26.02 6.16 -14.32
#